data_AF-A0A645J4E8-F1
#
_entry.id   AF-A0A645J4E8-F1
#
_cell.length_a   1.000
_cell.length_b   1.000
_cell.length_c   1.000
_cell.angle_alpha   90.00
_cell.angle_beta   90.00
_cell.angle_gamma   90.00
#
_symmetry.space_group_name_H-M   'P 1'
#
loop_
_entity.id
_entity.type
_entity.pdbx_description
1 polymer ?
#
loop_
_entity_poly.entity_id
_entity_poly.type
_entity_poly.pdbx_seq_one_letter_code
_entity_poly.pdbx_strand_id
1 'polypeptide(L)'
;MTLPEATPVYEALRLEDDLQRAGIAAKWWVVNQSLYGTNTTNPMLAAKAAGEVEWLNRIDEHAKGKFALIAWSAEEIKGDRLLNL
;
A
#
# COMPACT_ATOMS: atom_id res chain seq x y z
N MET A 1 -3.42 -6.84 2.38
CA MET A 1 -3.52 -5.38 2.20
C MET A 1 -2.68 -4.72 3.27
N THR A 2 -1.92 -3.68 2.94
CA THR A 2 -1.03 -2.99 3.87
C THR A 2 -1.08 -1.47 3.66
N LEU A 3 -0.54 -0.70 4.60
CA LEU A 3 -0.31 0.75 4.49
C LEU A 3 1.18 1.00 4.19
N PRO A 4 1.54 2.12 3.53
CA PRO A 4 2.93 2.46 3.24
C PRO A 4 3.67 3.01 4.48
N GLU A 5 3.67 2.23 5.56
CA GLU A 5 4.28 2.55 6.85
C GLU A 5 5.03 1.33 7.40
N ALA A 6 5.99 1.56 8.30
CA ALA A 6 6.88 0.51 8.82
C ALA A 6 6.12 -0.70 9.39
N THR A 7 5.31 -0.48 10.42
CA THR A 7 4.62 -1.55 11.15
C THR A 7 3.68 -2.35 10.25
N PRO A 8 2.76 -1.72 9.48
CA PRO A 8 1.87 -2.45 8.57
C PRO A 8 2.60 -3.26 7.50
N VAL A 9 3.75 -2.78 6.99
CA VAL A 9 4.55 -3.53 6.01
C VAL A 9 5.14 -4.79 6.64
N TYR A 10 5.74 -4.66 7.82
CA TYR A 10 6.30 -5.82 8.52
C TYR A 10 5.24 -6.84 8.95
N GLU A 11 4.06 -6.39 9.36
CA GLU A 11 2.93 -7.28 9.66
C GLU A 11 2.46 -8.03 8.42
N ALA A 12 2.36 -7.36 7.28
CA ALA A 12 1.99 -7.99 6.02
C ALA A 12 3.04 -9.01 5.54
N LEU A 13 4.34 -8.74 5.73
CA LEU A 13 5.41 -9.68 5.40
C LEU A 13 5.30 -10.96 6.25
N ARG A 14 5.09 -10.81 7.56
CA ARG A 14 4.91 -11.95 8.47
C ARG A 14 3.66 -12.77 8.12
N LEU A 15 2.58 -12.09 7.73
CA LEU A 15 1.36 -12.77 7.28
C LEU A 15 1.57 -13.54 5.97
N GLU A 16 2.34 -12.99 5.03
CA GLU A 16 2.70 -13.70 3.80
C GLU A 16 3.53 -14.95 4.09
N ASP A 17 4.52 -14.86 4.98
CA ASP A 17 5.30 -16.03 5.43
C ASP A 17 4.38 -17.10 6.03
N ASP A 18 3.40 -16.69 6.86
CA ASP A 18 2.40 -17.59 7.43
C ASP A 18 1.56 -18.29 6.36
N LEU A 19 1.10 -17.55 5.35
CA LEU A 19 0.34 -18.09 4.22
C LEU A 19 1.18 -19.06 3.38
N GLN A 20 2.44 -18.72 3.12
CA GLN A 20 3.36 -19.59 2.38
C GLN A 20 3.59 -20.90 3.12
N ARG A 21 3.74 -20.86 4.45
CA ARG A 21 3.82 -22.08 5.28
C ARG A 21 2.55 -22.92 5.24
N ALA A 22 1.39 -22.29 5.08
CA ALA A 22 0.11 -22.97 4.87
C ALA A 22 -0.11 -23.48 3.44
N GLY A 23 0.84 -23.27 2.52
CA GLY A 23 0.71 -23.63 1.10
C GLY A 23 -0.19 -22.69 0.29
N ILE A 24 -0.51 -21.51 0.84
CA ILE A 24 -1.34 -20.48 0.18
C ILE A 24 -0.40 -19.44 -0.43
N ALA A 25 -0.39 -19.34 -1.75
CA ALA A 25 0.44 -18.36 -2.45
C ALA A 25 -0.22 -16.98 -2.49
N ALA A 26 0.30 -16.01 -1.74
CA ALA A 26 0.01 -14.60 -1.96
C ALA A 26 0.87 -14.09 -3.12
N LYS A 27 0.24 -13.66 -4.21
CA LYS A 27 0.94 -13.24 -5.44
C LYS A 27 0.92 -11.73 -5.69
N TRP A 28 0.04 -11.03 -4.98
CA TRP A 28 -0.25 -9.62 -5.20
C TRP A 28 -0.39 -8.89 -3.87
N TRP A 29 0.21 -7.72 -3.82
CA TRP A 29 0.12 -6.82 -2.68
C TRP A 29 -0.81 -5.65 -3.01
N VAL A 30 -1.62 -5.24 -2.05
CA VAL A 30 -2.45 -4.03 -2.18
C VAL A 30 -2.00 -3.06 -1.10
N VAL A 31 -1.46 -1.93 -1.52
CA VAL A 31 -1.03 -0.83 -0.66
C VAL A 31 -2.13 0.23 -0.70
N ASN A 32 -2.80 0.43 0.42
CA ASN A 32 -3.95 1.32 0.51
C ASN A 32 -3.57 2.66 1.15
N GLN A 33 -4.41 3.66 0.95
CA GLN A 33 -4.34 4.97 1.61
C GLN A 33 -3.01 5.70 1.40
N SER A 34 -2.41 5.55 0.21
CA SER A 34 -1.14 6.20 -0.08
C SER A 34 -1.33 7.67 -0.46
N LEU A 35 -0.66 8.57 0.26
CA LEU A 35 -0.60 9.99 -0.10
C LEU A 35 0.30 10.23 -1.30
N TYR A 36 1.23 9.32 -1.60
CA TYR A 36 2.09 9.39 -2.79
C TYR A 36 1.30 9.57 -4.09
N GLY A 37 0.16 8.88 -4.22
CA GLY A 37 -0.70 8.97 -5.40
C GLY A 37 -1.55 10.24 -5.52
N THR A 38 -1.57 11.13 -4.51
CA THR A 38 -2.56 12.23 -4.43
C THR A 38 -2.09 13.57 -4.99
N ASN A 39 -0.82 13.69 -5.42
CA ASN A 39 -0.22 14.91 -5.96
C ASN A 39 -0.57 16.19 -5.16
N THR A 40 -0.51 16.08 -3.83
CA THR A 40 -0.93 17.12 -2.88
C THR A 40 -0.04 18.37 -2.96
N THR A 41 -0.65 19.54 -2.83
CA THR A 41 0.06 20.84 -2.77
C THR A 41 0.37 21.27 -1.33
N ASN A 42 -0.14 20.54 -0.33
CA ASN A 42 0.11 20.86 1.07
C ASN A 42 1.50 20.32 1.49
N PRO A 43 2.40 21.19 1.99
CA PRO A 43 3.78 20.79 2.32
C PRO A 43 3.87 19.71 3.40
N MET A 44 2.91 19.66 4.33
CA MET A 44 2.87 18.62 5.38
C MET A 44 2.48 17.25 4.79
N LEU A 45 1.50 17.23 3.88
CA LEU A 45 1.09 16.00 3.21
C LEU A 45 2.14 15.53 2.21
N ALA A 46 2.84 16.44 1.55
CA ALA A 46 3.96 16.12 0.67
C ALA A 46 5.13 15.49 1.46
N ALA A 47 5.44 15.99 2.65
CA ALA A 47 6.44 15.39 3.53
C ALA A 47 6.04 13.98 3.98
N LYS A 48 4.75 13.75 4.29
CA LYS A 48 4.23 12.40 4.58
C LYS A 48 4.35 11.47 3.36
N ALA A 49 3.93 11.92 2.18
CA ALA A 49 4.03 11.17 0.94
C ALA A 49 5.49 10.81 0.60
N ALA A 50 6.45 11.70 0.88
CA ALA A 50 7.87 11.40 0.71
C ALA A 50 8.35 10.28 1.66
N GLY A 51 7.81 10.22 2.88
CA GLY A 51 8.09 9.14 3.83
C GLY A 51 7.52 7.78 3.41
N GLU A 52 6.48 7.75 2.57
CA GLU A 52 5.92 6.51 2.02
C GLU A 52 6.83 5.86 0.96
N VAL A 53 7.65 6.66 0.27
CA VAL A 53 8.47 6.21 -0.87
C VAL A 53 9.42 5.08 -0.48
N GLU A 54 10.04 5.16 0.70
CA GLU A 54 10.92 4.10 1.20
C GLU A 54 10.18 2.76 1.31
N TRP A 55 8.97 2.79 1.85
CA TRP A 55 8.13 1.60 2.03
C TRP A 55 7.59 1.06 0.71
N LEU A 56 7.19 1.95 -0.20
CA LEU A 56 6.75 1.57 -1.54
C LEU A 56 7.85 0.87 -2.32
N ASN A 57 9.07 1.39 -2.29
CA ASN A 57 10.23 0.76 -2.94
C ASN A 57 10.51 -0.64 -2.37
N ARG A 58 10.41 -0.78 -1.04
CA ARG A 58 10.59 -2.07 -0.38
C ARG A 58 9.52 -3.09 -0.77
N ILE A 59 8.26 -2.66 -0.87
CA ILE A 59 7.16 -3.51 -1.33
C ILE A 59 7.36 -3.88 -2.80
N ASP A 60 7.78 -2.95 -3.65
CA ASP A 60 8.06 -3.21 -5.06
C ASP A 60 9.16 -4.27 -5.25
N GLU A 61 10.27 -4.13 -4.53
CA GLU A 61 11.39 -5.07 -4.54
C GLU A 61 10.95 -6.47 -4.08
N HIS A 62 10.17 -6.54 -3.00
CA HIS A 62 9.67 -7.80 -2.43
C HIS A 62 8.62 -8.47 -3.32
N ALA A 63 7.62 -7.72 -3.78
CA ALA A 63 6.53 -8.20 -4.63
C ALA A 63 6.94 -8.36 -6.10
N LYS A 64 8.14 -7.92 -6.48
CA LYS A 64 8.66 -7.93 -7.86
C LYS A 64 7.71 -7.24 -8.84
N GLY A 65 7.26 -6.03 -8.48
CA GLY A 65 6.30 -5.26 -9.27
C GLY A 65 4.84 -5.73 -9.21
N LYS A 66 4.52 -6.76 -8.41
CA LYS A 66 3.13 -7.27 -8.26
C LYS A 66 2.42 -6.59 -7.09
N PHE A 67 2.30 -5.28 -7.15
CA PHE A 67 1.49 -4.54 -6.19
C PHE A 67 0.56 -3.54 -6.88
N ALA A 68 -0.56 -3.26 -6.24
CA ALA A 68 -1.48 -2.20 -6.60
C ALA A 68 -1.43 -1.11 -5.53
N LEU A 69 -1.37 0.14 -5.96
CA LEU A 69 -1.41 1.32 -5.09
C LEU A 69 -2.80 1.96 -5.19
N ILE A 70 -3.45 2.16 -4.05
CA ILE A 70 -4.69 2.92 -3.96
C ILE A 70 -4.38 4.26 -3.31
N ALA A 71 -4.62 5.34 -4.06
CA ALA A 71 -4.41 6.70 -3.58
C ALA A 71 -5.37 7.02 -2.43
N TRP A 72 -4.90 7.85 -1.50
CA TRP A 72 -5.74 8.35 -0.42
C TRP A 72 -6.87 9.23 -0.97
N SER A 73 -8.08 9.04 -0.45
CA SER A 73 -9.25 9.86 -0.74
C SER A 73 -9.76 10.48 0.54
N ALA A 74 -10.13 11.76 0.48
CA ALA A 74 -10.78 12.46 1.59
C ALA A 74 -12.21 11.96 1.83
N GLU A 75 -12.85 11.42 0.80
CA GLU A 75 -14.19 10.87 0.87
C GLU A 75 -14.15 9.36 1.12
N GLU A 76 -15.15 8.85 1.84
CA GLU A 76 -15.30 7.42 2.07
C GLU A 76 -15.57 6.67 0.75
N ILE A 77 -14.70 5.72 0.42
CA ILE A 77 -14.82 4.94 -0.81
C ILE A 77 -15.72 3.72 -0.54
N LYS A 78 -16.99 3.82 -0.95
CA LYS A 78 -18.00 2.75 -0.86
C LYS A 78 -18.90 2.68 -2.10
N GLY A 79 -19.50 1.52 -2.33
CA GLY A 79 -20.44 1.29 -3.42
C GLY A 79 -19.79 1.48 -4.80
N ASP A 80 -20.51 2.10 -5.73
CA ASP A 80 -20.05 2.29 -7.12
C ASP A 80 -18.74 3.07 -7.23
N ARG A 81 -18.36 3.85 -6.21
CA ARG A 81 -17.07 4.56 -6.18
C ARG A 81 -15.86 3.63 -6.15
N LEU A 82 -16.01 2.38 -5.70
CA LEU A 82 -14.95 1.37 -5.76
C LEU A 82 -14.59 0.96 -7.19
N LEU A 83 -15.53 1.09 -8.14
CA LEU A 83 -15.33 0.68 -9.53
C LEU A 83 -14.54 1.70 -10.35
N ASN A 84 -14.35 2.91 -9.80
CA ASN A 84 -13.68 4.03 -10.47
C ASN A 84 -12.28 4.31 -9.88
N LEU A 85 -11.71 3.37 -9.14
CA LEU A 85 -10.36 3.44 -8.58
C LEU A 85 -9.29 3.05 -9.60
#